data_AF-A0A3A5JQM2-F1
#
_entry.id   AF-A0A3A5JQM2-F1
#
_cell.length_a   1.000
_cell.length_b   1.000
_cell.length_c   1.000
_cell.angle_alpha   90.00
_cell.angle_beta   90.00
_cell.angle_gamma   90.00
#
_symmetry.space_group_name_H-M   'P 1'
#
loop_
_entity.id
_entity.type
_entity.pdbx_description
1 polymer ?
#
loop_
_entity_poly.entity_id
_entity_poly.type
_entity_poly.pdbx_seq_one_letter_code
_entity_poly.pdbx_strand_id
1 'polypeptide(L)' 'MFDYDGNQVGTVSDVRDGTAHVDTSDGDSGILDDLTDALRWDDDYETHELRNDDVDTVDDDGVHLRQF' A
#
# COMPACT_ATOMS: atom_id res chain seq x y z
N MET A 1 2.41 -6.11 -1.82
CA MET A 1 1.44 -5.49 -0.90
C MET A 1 0.07 -5.72 -1.47
N PHE A 2 -0.87 -6.15 -0.63
CA PHE A 2 -2.20 -6.56 -1.04
C PHE A 2 -3.28 -5.84 -0.24
N ASP A 3 -4.43 -5.62 -0.85
CA ASP A 3 -5.63 -5.15 -0.14
C ASP A 3 -6.31 -6.30 0.63
N TYR A 4 -7.41 -6.00 1.32
CA TYR A 4 -8.17 -7.00 2.09
C TYR A 4 -8.81 -8.10 1.20
N ASP A 5 -9.07 -7.82 -0.08
CA ASP A 5 -9.62 -8.76 -1.06
C ASP A 5 -8.51 -9.59 -1.76
N GLY A 6 -7.23 -9.33 -1.45
CA GLY A 6 -6.07 -10.02 -1.98
C GLY A 6 -5.55 -9.46 -3.31
N ASN A 7 -6.03 -8.29 -3.73
CA ASN A 7 -5.57 -7.63 -4.94
C ASN A 7 -4.21 -6.96 -4.71
N GLN A 8 -3.34 -7.00 -5.72
CA GLN A 8 -2.03 -6.36 -5.63
C GLN A 8 -2.16 -4.83 -5.77
N VAL A 9 -1.73 -4.13 -4.73
CA VAL A 9 -1.76 -2.66 -4.68
C VAL A 9 -0.40 -2.06 -5.04
N GLY A 10 0.69 -2.77 -4.71
CA GLY A 10 2.04 -2.28 -4.98
C GLY A 10 3.12 -3.10 -4.30
N THR A 11 4.33 -2.55 -4.27
CA THR A 11 5.51 -3.21 -3.71
C THR A 11 6.19 -2.29 -2.71
N VAL A 12 6.61 -2.81 -1.56
CA VAL A 12 7.46 -2.03 -0.64
C VAL A 12 8.83 -1.85 -1.30
N SER A 13 9.14 -0.63 -1.72
CA SER A 13 10.37 -0.30 -2.44
C SER A 13 11.50 0.10 -1.49
N ASP A 14 11.17 0.63 -0.31
CA ASP A 14 12.16 1.04 0.67
C ASP A 14 11.59 1.09 2.10
N VAL A 15 12.48 1.08 3.10
CA VAL A 15 12.13 1.32 4.51
C VAL A 15 13.11 2.33 5.09
N ARG A 16 12.59 3.51 5.45
CA ARG A 16 13.38 4.63 6.00
C ARG A 16 12.89 4.98 7.38
N ASP A 17 13.79 4.99 8.36
CA ASP A 17 13.47 5.36 9.75
C ASP A 17 12.31 4.55 10.37
N GLY A 18 12.13 3.30 9.92
CA GLY A 18 11.02 2.43 10.37
C GLY A 18 9.71 2.64 9.63
N THR A 19 9.69 3.53 8.63
CA THR A 19 8.54 3.81 7.76
C THR A 19 8.73 3.14 6.41
N ALA A 20 7.79 2.27 6.03
CA ALA A 20 7.77 1.64 4.72
C ALA A 20 7.31 2.64 3.64
N HIS A 21 7.97 2.61 2.49
CA HIS A 21 7.56 3.32 1.29
C HIS A 21 7.13 2.30 0.24
N VAL A 22 5.94 2.51 -0.32
CA VAL A 22 5.30 1.63 -1.29
C VAL A 22 5.33 2.30 -2.64
N ASP A 23 5.82 1.57 -3.62
CA ASP A 23 5.73 1.91 -5.03
C ASP A 23 4.45 1.28 -5.62
N THR A 24 3.62 2.12 -6.22
CA THR A 24 2.31 1.76 -6.78
C THR A 24 2.32 1.63 -8.31
N SER A 25 3.48 1.80 -8.98
CA SER A 25 3.54 1.77 -10.45
C SER A 25 3.12 0.43 -11.06
N ASP A 26 3.27 -0.65 -10.29
CA ASP A 26 2.90 -2.02 -10.66
C ASP A 26 1.54 -2.47 -10.08
N GLY A 27 0.82 -1.57 -9.39
CA GLY A 27 -0.47 -1.84 -8.77
C GLY A 27 -1.64 -1.83 -9.75
N ASP A 28 -2.76 -2.45 -9.35
CA ASP A 28 -4.00 -2.35 -10.13
C ASP A 28 -4.63 -0.96 -9.99
N SER A 29 -4.65 -0.20 -11.08
CA SER A 29 -5.15 1.18 -11.11
C SER A 29 -6.63 1.31 -10.78
N GLY A 30 -7.43 0.25 -10.94
CA GLY A 30 -8.85 0.26 -10.59
C GLY A 30 -9.09 0.30 -9.08
N ILE A 31 -8.16 -0.20 -8.29
CA ILE A 31 -8.24 -0.29 -6.82
C ILE A 31 -7.45 0.84 -6.16
N LEU A 32 -6.40 1.32 -6.84
CA LEU A 32 -5.57 2.43 -6.35
C LEU A 32 -6.36 3.71 -6.11
N ASP A 33 -7.39 4.02 -6.90
CA ASP A 33 -8.20 5.24 -6.72
C ASP A 33 -8.88 5.26 -5.34
N ASP A 34 -9.60 4.17 -5.01
CA ASP A 34 -10.28 4.02 -3.72
C ASP A 34 -9.28 3.97 -2.54
N LEU A 35 -8.14 3.29 -2.72
CA LEU A 35 -7.12 3.19 -1.69
C LEU A 35 -6.34 4.49 -1.48
N THR A 36 -6.12 5.28 -2.52
CA THR A 36 -5.39 6.55 -2.43
C THR A 36 -6.12 7.50 -1.49
N ASP A 37 -7.45 7.60 -1.62
CA ASP A 37 -8.28 8.36 -0.70
C ASP A 37 -8.27 7.78 0.72
N ALA A 38 -8.41 6.46 0.86
CA ALA A 38 -8.46 5.80 2.16
C ALA A 38 -7.14 5.95 2.96
N LEU A 39 -6.01 5.77 2.29
CA LEU A 39 -4.66 5.86 2.84
C LEU A 39 -4.15 7.31 2.90
N ARG A 40 -4.92 8.26 2.33
CA ARG A 40 -4.54 9.67 2.16
C ARG A 40 -3.20 9.83 1.43
N TRP A 41 -3.00 8.99 0.43
CA TRP A 41 -1.93 9.14 -0.52
C TRP A 41 -2.28 10.27 -1.49
N ASP A 42 -1.23 10.87 -2.05
CA ASP A 42 -1.34 11.95 -3.00
C ASP A 42 -1.16 11.35 -4.39
N ASP A 43 -2.19 11.39 -5.23
CA ASP A 43 -2.27 10.71 -6.54
C ASP A 43 -1.26 11.23 -7.57
N ASP A 44 -0.62 12.37 -7.30
CA ASP A 44 0.45 12.93 -8.12
C ASP A 44 1.79 12.17 -7.98
N TYR A 45 1.90 11.24 -7.03
CA TYR A 45 3.13 10.47 -6.75
C TYR A 45 2.93 8.97 -6.96
N GLU A 46 4.00 8.25 -7.31
CA GLU A 46 4.00 6.78 -7.43
C GLU A 46 4.61 6.09 -6.21
N THR A 47 5.13 6.87 -5.25
CA THR A 47 5.73 6.35 -4.02
C THR A 47 5.11 7.02 -2.81
N HIS A 48 4.58 6.20 -1.91
CA HIS A 48 3.86 6.70 -0.74
C HIS A 48 4.32 6.04 0.55
N GLU A 49 4.19 6.78 1.65
CA GLU A 49 4.40 6.23 2.99
C GLU A 49 3.25 5.29 3.37
N LEU A 50 3.59 4.08 3.82
CA LEU A 50 2.66 3.14 4.41
C LEU A 50 2.74 3.21 5.94
N ARG A 51 1.62 3.59 6.57
CA ARG A 51 1.54 3.67 8.03
C ARG A 51 1.22 2.30 8.61
N ASN A 52 1.83 1.99 9.75
CA ASN A 52 1.57 0.74 10.46
C ASN A 52 0.08 0.57 10.85
N ASP A 53 -0.65 1.68 11.04
CA ASP A 53 -2.08 1.64 11.40
C ASP A 53 -2.97 1.12 10.25
N ASP A 54 -2.48 1.19 9.01
CA ASP A 54 -3.16 0.76 7.79
C ASP A 54 -2.86 -0.71 7.44
N VAL A 55 -1.90 -1.33 8.14
CA VAL A 55 -1.48 -2.72 7.97
C VAL A 55 -2.29 -3.63 8.89
N ASP A 56 -2.82 -4.72 8.33
CA ASP A 56 -3.48 -5.77 9.11
C ASP A 56 -2.50 -6.86 9.53
N THR A 57 -1.78 -7.41 8.55
CA THR A 57 -0.80 -8.48 8.77
C THR A 57 0.38 -8.39 7.81
N VAL A 58 1.49 -9.01 8.22
CA VAL A 58 2.67 -9.20 7.39
C VAL A 58 3.01 -10.69 7.43
N ASP A 59 3.09 -11.32 6.27
CA ASP A 59 3.38 -12.74 6.11
C ASP A 59 4.38 -13.00 4.97
N ASP A 60 4.49 -14.27 4.57
CA ASP A 60 5.43 -14.74 3.56
C ASP A 60 5.14 -14.16 2.16
N ASP A 61 3.89 -13.81 1.88
CA ASP A 61 3.45 -13.24 0.61
C ASP A 61 3.62 -11.70 0.61
N GLY A 62 3.46 -11.07 1.77
CA GLY A 62 3.88 -9.69 1.98
C GLY A 62 3.05 -8.94 3.01
N VAL A 63 2.86 -7.65 2.75
CA VAL A 63 2.07 -6.75 3.61
C VAL A 63 0.62 -6.73 3.13
N HIS A 64 -0.31 -6.95 4.05
CA HIS A 64 -1.74 -6.95 3.80
C HIS A 64 -2.38 -5.76 4.51
N LEU A 65 -3.14 -4.98 3.74
CA LEU A 65 -3.84 -3.82 4.24
C LEU A 65 -5.10 -4.21 5.01
N ARG A 66 -5.53 -3.31 5.89
CA ARG A 66 -6.83 -3.42 6.55
C ARG A 66 -7.97 -3.19 5.57
N GLN A 67 -9.17 -3.58 5.99
CA GLN A 67 -10.38 -3.25 5.25
C GLN A 67 -10.70 -1.76 5.42
N PHE A 68 -10.88 -1.06 4.29
CA PHE A 68 -11.26 0.36 4.21
C PHE A 68 -12.68 0.54 3.69
#